data_AF-A0A414S6B7-F1
#
_entry.id   AF-A0A414S6B7-F1
#
_cell.length_a   1.000
_cell.length_b   1.000
_cell.length_c   1.000
_cell.angle_alpha   90.00
_cell.angle_beta   90.00
_cell.angle_gamma   90.00
#
_symmetry.space_group_name_H-M   'P 1'
#
loop_
_entity.id
_entity.type
_entity.pdbx_description
1 polymer ?
#
loop_
_entity_poly.entity_id
_entity_poly.type
_entity_poly.pdbx_seq_one_letter_code
_entity_poly.pdbx_strand_id
1 'polypeptide(L)' 'KMEEIMCEVKKGEITRVAFTNEQLHKYFPNSYTPAMMKREILALLKLWKKESWES' A
#
# COMPACT_ATOMS: atom_id res chain seq x y z
N LYS A 1 -16.51 -9.94 21.25
CA LYS A 1 -15.14 -9.38 21.37
C LYS A 1 -14.54 -9.36 19.97
N MET A 2 -14.12 -8.21 19.48
CA MET A 2 -13.81 -7.95 18.06
C MET A 2 -12.37 -8.38 17.71
N GLU A 3 -11.92 -9.52 18.22
CA GLU A 3 -10.52 -10.00 18.09
C GLU A 3 -10.42 -11.42 17.52
N GLU A 4 -11.54 -12.01 17.06
CA GLU A 4 -11.55 -13.35 16.43
C GLU A 4 -11.73 -13.33 14.91
N ILE A 5 -11.93 -12.15 14.30
CA ILE A 5 -12.00 -11.98 12.83
C ILE A 5 -10.59 -11.74 12.26
N MET A 6 -9.61 -12.51 12.73
CA MET A 6 -8.24 -12.51 12.19
C MET A 6 -7.87 -13.87 11.58
N CYS A 7 -8.75 -14.86 11.64
CA CYS A 7 -8.61 -16.10 10.91
C CYS A 7 -9.58 -16.13 9.74
N GLU A 8 -9.02 -16.33 8.55
CA GLU A 8 -9.71 -16.64 7.31
C GLU A 8 -10.12 -15.46 6.42
N VAL A 9 -9.12 -14.68 6.05
CA VAL A 9 -9.10 -14.13 4.69
C VAL A 9 -8.36 -15.12 3.80
N LYS A 10 -9.07 -16.11 3.25
CA LYS A 10 -8.60 -16.86 2.07
C LYS A 10 -8.63 -15.94 0.85
N LYS A 11 -7.69 -15.00 0.78
CA LYS A 11 -7.41 -14.22 -0.44
C LYS A 11 -6.51 -15.07 -1.32
N GLY A 12 -7.13 -15.89 -2.17
CA GLY A 12 -6.45 -16.35 -3.38
C GLY A 12 -5.84 -15.12 -4.07
N GLU A 13 -4.51 -15.14 -4.20
CA GLU A 13 -3.71 -14.12 -4.88
C GLU A 13 -3.93 -12.68 -4.38
N ILE A 14 -3.52 -12.40 -3.13
CA ILE A 14 -2.88 -11.10 -2.91
C ILE A 14 -1.63 -11.13 -3.79
N THR A 15 -1.70 -10.55 -5.00
CA THR A 15 -0.53 -10.21 -5.79
C THR A 15 0.27 -9.23 -4.97
N ARG A 16 1.11 -9.77 -4.07
CA ARG A 16 2.00 -9.01 -3.21
C ARG A 16 3.06 -8.44 -4.13
N VAL A 17 2.80 -7.25 -4.65
CA VAL A 17 3.79 -6.51 -5.41
C VAL A 17 4.85 -6.05 -4.40
N ALA A 18 6.02 -6.68 -4.46
CA ALA A 18 7.18 -6.27 -3.67
C ALA A 18 7.96 -5.22 -4.47
N PHE A 19 7.94 -3.99 -4.01
CA PHE A 19 8.80 -2.93 -4.54
C PHE A 19 10.12 -2.91 -3.77
N THR A 20 11.24 -2.92 -4.47
CA THR A 20 12.55 -2.68 -3.83
C THR A 20 12.74 -1.18 -3.62
N ASN A 21 13.55 -0.79 -2.62
CA ASN A 21 13.83 0.62 -2.37
C ASN A 21 14.43 1.30 -3.62
N GLU A 22 15.34 0.62 -4.33
CA GLU A 22 15.95 1.15 -5.55
C GLU A 22 14.93 1.43 -6.67
N GLN A 23 13.90 0.59 -6.80
CA GLN A 23 12.82 0.86 -7.75
C GLN A 23 11.99 2.07 -7.33
N LEU A 24 11.70 2.21 -6.03
CA LEU A 24 10.94 3.34 -5.50
C LEU A 24 11.72 4.66 -5.64
N HIS A 25 13.03 4.67 -5.38
CA HIS A 25 13.87 5.85 -5.49
C HIS A 25 13.86 6.51 -6.89
N LYS A 26 13.45 5.78 -7.95
CA LYS A 26 13.28 6.36 -9.30
C LYS A 26 12.03 7.23 -9.44
N TYR A 27 11.04 7.04 -8.58
CA TYR A 27 9.74 7.71 -8.63
C TYR A 27 9.52 8.70 -7.46
N PHE A 28 10.43 8.70 -6.49
CA PHE A 28 10.38 9.59 -5.32
C PHE A 28 11.55 10.60 -5.35
N PRO A 29 11.38 11.80 -4.78
CA PRO A 29 12.49 12.74 -4.64
C PRO A 29 13.66 12.15 -3.84
N ASN A 30 14.90 12.52 -4.20
CA ASN A 30 16.11 12.04 -3.52
C ASN A 30 16.13 12.33 -2.00
N SER A 31 15.40 13.35 -1.56
CA SER A 31 15.28 13.74 -0.16
C SER A 31 14.34 12.85 0.66
N TYR A 32 13.59 11.95 0.01
CA TYR A 32 12.59 11.12 0.71
C TYR A 32 13.25 9.96 1.43
N THR A 33 12.89 9.81 2.71
CA THR A 33 13.24 8.61 3.48
C THR A 33 12.29 7.46 3.14
N PRO A 34 12.68 6.20 3.37
CA PRO A 34 11.79 5.06 3.16
C PRO A 34 10.45 5.16 3.92
N ALA A 35 10.44 5.84 5.08
CA ALA A 35 9.21 6.08 5.84
C ALA A 35 8.26 7.05 5.12
N MET A 36 8.79 8.10 4.49
CA MET A 36 8.01 9.05 3.70
C MET A 36 7.43 8.40 2.45
N MET A 37 8.23 7.59 1.74
CA MET A 37 7.76 6.83 0.58
C MET A 37 6.60 5.90 0.94
N LYS A 38 6.74 5.14 2.04
CA LYS A 38 5.65 4.28 2.54
C LYS A 38 4.38 5.05 2.82
N ARG A 39 4.48 6.22 3.46
CA ARG A 39 3.34 7.07 3.78
C ARG A 39 2.64 7.57 2.51
N GLU A 40 3.42 7.98 1.51
CA GLU A 40 2.89 8.49 0.25
C GLU A 40 2.20 7.39 -0.57
N ILE A 41 2.80 6.21 -0.66
CA ILE A 41 2.19 5.03 -1.31
C ILE A 41 0.84 4.70 -0.64
N LEU A 42 0.78 4.72 0.69
CA LEU A 42 -0.47 4.48 1.42
C LEU A 42 -1.52 5.56 1.17
N ALA A 43 -1.11 6.82 1.00
CA ALA A 43 -2.02 7.92 0.69
C ALA A 43 -2.62 7.77 -0.72
N LEU A 44 -1.78 7.47 -1.72
CA LEU A 44 -2.21 7.20 -3.09
C LEU A 44 -3.18 6.02 -3.18
N LEU A 45 -2.90 4.92 -2.47
CA LEU A 45 -3.78 3.75 -2.41
C LEU A 45 -5.13 4.08 -1.74
N LYS A 46 -5.15 4.92 -0.71
CA LYS A 46 -6.40 5.37 -0.08
C LYS A 46 -7.22 6.26 -1.01
N LEU A 47 -6.57 7.17 -1.74
CA LEU A 47 -7.23 8.03 -2.72
C LEU A 47 -7.84 7.20 -3.84
N TRP A 48 -7.05 6.29 -4.43
CA TRP A 48 -7.52 5.41 -5.50
C TRP A 48 -8.69 4.53 -5.04
N LYS A 49 -8.63 3.98 -3.82
CA LYS A 49 -9.71 3.17 -3.26
C LYS A 49 -11.00 3.96 -3.09
N LYS A 50 -10.90 5.22 -2.66
CA LYS A 50 -12.04 6.12 -2.51
C LYS A 50 -12.68 6.40 -3.87
N GLU A 51 -11.89 6.81 -4.85
CA GLU A 51 -12.36 7.13 -6.20
C GLU A 51 -12.94 5.91 -6.94
N SER A 52 -12.34 4.73 -6.75
CA SER A 52 -12.82 3.47 -7.35
C SER A 52 -14.09 2.91 -6.72
N TRP A 53 -14.44 3.33 -5.50
CA TRP A 53 -15.64 2.86 -4.79
C TRP A 53 -16.81 3.85 -4.89
N GLU A 54 -16.51 5.12 -5.17
CA GLU A 54 -17.52 6.18 -5.37
C GLU A 54 -17.89 6.40 -6.86
N SER A 55 -17.35 5.60 -7.79
CA SER A 55 -17.72 5.59 -9.23
C SER A 55 -18.67 4.44 -9.59
#